data_AF-A0A8S0U6B5-F1
#
_entry.id   AF-A0A8S0U6B5-F1
#
_cell.length_a   1.000
_cell.length_b   1.000
_cell.length_c   1.000
_cell.angle_alpha   90.00
_cell.angle_beta   90.00
_cell.angle_gamma   90.00
#
_symmetry.space_group_name_H-M   'P 1'
#
loop_
_entity.id
_entity.type
_entity.pdbx_description
1 polymer ?
#
loop_
_entity_poly.entity_id
_entity_poly.type
_entity_poly.pdbx_seq_one_letter_code
_entity_poly.pdbx_strand_id
1 'polypeptide(L)'
;MDPIAKRFMWEVISRLSTRRGKTAVILTTHSMSEAQALCTKIGIMVGGKLRCIGSPQHLKNRFGNHLELEVKPMEVDSLDLEMLCQIIQEKLFDIPSHPRSSILNDLEVCIGGIDSITSENASAGEISLSEGMIVRIGRWLGNEERVKALVSGNNESCGAFGEQLSEQLVRDGGIPLPIFSEWWLTKEKFAVIDSFIQSSFPGAMYQSCNGLSVKYQLPYGEDLSLADVFGHIERNRNELGISEYSLSQSTLETIFNHFAANP
;
A
#
# COMPACT_ATOMS: atom_id res chain seq x y z
N MET A 1 -31.78 -3.66 2.39
CA MET A 1 -32.77 -4.51 3.07
C MET A 1 -32.29 -4.76 4.47
N ASP A 2 -33.18 -4.76 5.44
CA ASP A 2 -32.88 -5.26 6.78
C ASP A 2 -32.57 -6.79 6.73
N PRO A 3 -31.78 -7.32 7.68
CA PRO A 3 -31.37 -8.72 7.68
C PRO A 3 -32.55 -9.73 7.73
N ILE A 4 -33.68 -9.34 8.33
CA ILE A 4 -34.84 -10.21 8.51
C ILE A 4 -35.58 -10.37 7.17
N ALA A 5 -35.89 -9.26 6.50
CA ALA A 5 -36.52 -9.29 5.17
C ALA A 5 -35.64 -9.98 4.13
N LYS A 6 -34.32 -9.77 4.17
CA LYS A 6 -33.36 -10.45 3.29
C LYS A 6 -33.43 -11.97 3.46
N ARG A 7 -33.41 -12.47 4.71
CA ARG A 7 -33.53 -13.91 4.99
C ARG A 7 -34.86 -14.49 4.55
N PHE A 8 -35.96 -13.78 4.79
CA PHE A 8 -37.29 -14.21 4.35
C PHE A 8 -37.35 -14.35 2.82
N MET A 9 -36.85 -13.36 2.09
CA MET A 9 -36.79 -13.41 0.62
C MET A 9 -35.95 -14.59 0.13
N TRP A 10 -34.77 -14.80 0.73
CA TRP A 10 -33.88 -15.91 0.37
C TRP A 10 -34.53 -17.27 0.58
N GLU A 11 -35.29 -17.42 1.66
CA GLU A 11 -36.04 -18.65 1.94
C GLU A 11 -37.11 -18.91 0.87
N VAL A 12 -37.87 -17.89 0.48
CA VAL A 12 -38.90 -18.02 -0.56
C VAL A 12 -38.28 -18.42 -1.89
N ILE A 13 -37.20 -17.76 -2.31
CA ILE A 13 -36.50 -18.07 -3.58
C ILE A 13 -35.92 -19.48 -3.55
N SER A 14 -35.27 -19.87 -2.45
CA SER A 14 -34.71 -21.22 -2.28
C SER A 14 -35.79 -22.31 -2.32
N ARG A 15 -36.95 -22.07 -1.69
CA ARG A 15 -38.11 -22.97 -1.76
C ARG A 15 -38.70 -23.06 -3.16
N LEU A 16 -38.61 -22.01 -3.97
CA LEU A 16 -39.08 -22.02 -5.37
C LEU A 16 -38.08 -22.74 -6.28
N SER A 17 -36.77 -22.54 -6.08
CA SER A 17 -35.72 -23.16 -6.91
C SER A 17 -35.61 -24.68 -6.70
N THR A 18 -35.91 -25.17 -5.50
CA THR A 18 -35.89 -26.61 -5.17
C THR A 18 -37.10 -27.40 -5.67
N ARG A 19 -38.13 -26.75 -6.23
CA ARG A 19 -39.31 -27.42 -6.81
C ARG A 19 -38.99 -28.05 -8.17
N ARG A 20 -38.31 -29.20 -8.15
CA ARG A 20 -38.07 -30.17 -9.25
C ARG A 20 -38.31 -29.62 -10.67
N GLY A 21 -37.53 -28.63 -11.08
CA GLY A 21 -37.41 -28.17 -12.48
C GLY A 21 -38.63 -27.50 -13.12
N LYS A 22 -39.68 -27.12 -12.37
CA LYS A 22 -40.90 -26.52 -12.95
C LYS A 22 -40.87 -24.99 -13.07
N THR A 23 -39.93 -24.33 -12.40
CA THR A 23 -39.87 -22.86 -12.33
C THR A 23 -38.44 -22.41 -12.52
N ALA A 24 -38.23 -21.48 -13.46
CA ALA A 24 -36.98 -20.74 -13.61
C ALA A 24 -37.13 -19.37 -12.93
N VAL A 25 -36.17 -18.99 -12.10
CA VAL A 25 -36.13 -17.69 -11.43
C VAL A 25 -34.92 -16.94 -11.95
N ILE A 26 -35.15 -15.75 -12.50
CA ILE A 26 -34.08 -14.82 -12.88
C ILE A 26 -34.10 -13.69 -11.86
N LEU A 27 -32.95 -13.44 -11.24
CA LEU A 27 -32.78 -12.35 -10.30
C LEU A 27 -31.65 -11.44 -10.78
N THR A 28 -31.84 -10.15 -10.56
CA THR A 28 -30.83 -9.11 -10.78
C THR A 28 -30.48 -8.54 -9.43
N THR A 29 -29.22 -8.67 -9.02
CA THR A 29 -28.73 -8.13 -7.76
C THR A 29 -27.37 -7.48 -7.97
N HIS A 30 -27.08 -6.46 -7.17
CA HIS A 30 -25.74 -5.86 -7.07
C HIS A 30 -24.90 -6.55 -5.99
N SER A 31 -25.49 -7.45 -5.20
CA SER A 31 -24.78 -8.14 -4.11
C SER A 31 -24.31 -9.53 -4.55
N MET A 32 -23.00 -9.72 -4.63
CA MET A 32 -22.44 -11.05 -4.93
C MET A 32 -22.76 -12.08 -3.85
N SER A 33 -22.95 -11.65 -2.60
CA SER A 33 -23.41 -12.54 -1.51
C SER A 33 -24.78 -13.18 -1.81
N GLU A 34 -25.69 -12.43 -2.43
CA GLU A 34 -27.02 -12.89 -2.79
C GLU A 34 -26.99 -13.76 -4.04
N ALA A 35 -26.25 -13.34 -5.06
CA ALA A 35 -26.05 -14.13 -6.26
C ALA A 35 -25.43 -15.51 -5.93
N GLN A 36 -24.41 -15.55 -5.07
CA GLN A 36 -23.74 -16.79 -4.69
C GLN A 36 -24.63 -17.70 -3.82
N ALA A 37 -25.49 -17.13 -2.97
CA ALA A 37 -26.36 -17.91 -2.10
C ALA A 37 -27.57 -18.52 -2.83
N LEU A 38 -28.14 -17.80 -3.80
CA LEU A 38 -29.41 -18.17 -4.42
C LEU A 38 -29.28 -18.72 -5.84
N CYS A 39 -28.22 -18.38 -6.59
CA CYS A 39 -28.11 -18.70 -8.01
C CYS A 39 -27.28 -19.96 -8.26
N THR A 40 -27.77 -20.81 -9.17
CA THR A 40 -27.00 -21.94 -9.72
C THR A 40 -26.08 -21.54 -10.88
N LYS A 41 -26.45 -20.47 -11.61
CA LYS A 41 -25.62 -19.78 -12.60
C LYS A 41 -25.66 -18.29 -12.35
N ILE A 42 -24.52 -17.64 -12.47
CA ILE A 42 -24.35 -16.19 -12.37
C ILE A 42 -23.92 -15.70 -13.74
N GLY A 43 -24.56 -14.62 -14.20
CA GLY A 43 -24.14 -13.86 -15.38
C GLY A 43 -23.65 -12.48 -14.96
N ILE A 44 -22.48 -12.06 -15.42
CA ILE A 44 -21.94 -10.73 -15.16
C ILE A 44 -22.15 -9.87 -16.41
N MET A 45 -22.83 -8.73 -16.23
CA MET A 45 -23.11 -7.78 -17.29
C MET A 45 -22.37 -6.47 -17.04
N VAL A 46 -21.64 -5.97 -18.03
CA VAL A 46 -20.89 -4.70 -17.99
C VAL A 46 -21.07 -3.97 -19.32
N GLY A 47 -21.35 -2.66 -19.27
CA GLY A 47 -21.53 -1.85 -20.49
C GLY A 47 -22.64 -2.33 -21.43
N GLY A 48 -23.71 -2.93 -20.88
CA GLY A 48 -24.82 -3.50 -21.67
C GLY A 48 -24.50 -4.82 -22.36
N LYS A 49 -23.33 -5.43 -22.12
CA LYS A 49 -22.92 -6.73 -22.68
C LYS A 49 -22.77 -7.77 -21.58
N LEU A 50 -23.21 -9.00 -21.85
CA LEU A 50 -22.98 -10.15 -20.97
C LEU A 50 -21.53 -10.62 -21.12
N ARG A 51 -20.69 -10.36 -20.12
CA ARG A 51 -19.25 -10.64 -20.16
C ARG A 51 -18.94 -12.11 -19.89
N CYS A 52 -19.63 -12.71 -18.93
CA CYS A 52 -19.49 -14.13 -18.62
C CYS A 52 -20.77 -14.70 -18.01
N ILE A 53 -20.92 -16.02 -18.11
CA ILE A 53 -22.01 -16.78 -17.49
C ILE A 53 -21.48 -18.16 -17.07
N GLY A 54 -21.83 -18.61 -15.87
CA GLY A 54 -21.38 -19.91 -15.37
C GLY A 54 -21.84 -20.17 -13.94
N SER A 55 -21.51 -21.34 -13.40
CA SER A 55 -21.68 -21.56 -11.96
C SER A 55 -20.70 -20.68 -11.17
N PRO A 56 -20.99 -20.37 -9.88
CA PRO A 56 -20.06 -19.66 -9.01
C PRO A 56 -18.64 -20.24 -9.03
N GLN A 57 -18.52 -21.57 -8.95
CA GLN A 57 -17.24 -22.27 -9.02
C GLN A 57 -16.57 -22.16 -10.38
N HIS A 58 -17.33 -22.28 -11.48
CA HIS A 58 -16.77 -22.12 -12.83
C HIS A 58 -16.19 -20.73 -13.04
N LEU A 59 -16.88 -19.67 -12.58
CA LEU A 59 -16.40 -18.30 -12.70
C LEU A 59 -15.13 -18.09 -11.88
N LYS A 60 -15.08 -18.62 -10.64
CA LYS A 60 -13.86 -18.58 -9.81
C LYS A 60 -12.69 -19.34 -10.45
N ASN A 61 -12.91 -20.52 -10.99
CA ASN A 61 -11.83 -21.29 -11.63
C ASN A 61 -11.38 -20.72 -12.98
N ARG A 62 -12.24 -19.94 -13.65
CA ARG A 62 -11.92 -19.35 -14.96
C ARG A 62 -11.28 -17.98 -14.85
N PHE A 63 -11.71 -17.19 -13.87
CA PHE A 63 -11.32 -15.78 -13.73
C PHE A 63 -10.63 -15.46 -12.40
N GLY A 64 -10.68 -16.37 -11.43
CA GLY A 64 -10.14 -16.20 -10.08
C GLY A 64 -8.83 -16.95 -9.83
N ASN A 65 -7.96 -16.98 -10.84
CA ASN A 65 -6.69 -17.73 -10.82
C ASN A 65 -5.57 -16.92 -10.16
N HIS A 66 -5.90 -16.16 -9.12
CA HIS A 66 -4.94 -15.40 -8.35
C HIS A 66 -5.32 -15.36 -6.87
N LEU A 67 -4.29 -15.22 -6.03
CA LEU A 67 -4.44 -14.91 -4.63
C LEU A 67 -4.17 -13.41 -4.43
N GLU A 68 -4.89 -12.83 -3.50
CA GLU A 68 -4.65 -11.46 -3.02
C GLU A 68 -3.92 -11.56 -1.70
N LEU A 69 -2.71 -11.01 -1.66
CA LEU A 69 -1.90 -10.87 -0.47
C LEU A 69 -1.83 -9.39 -0.09
N GLU A 70 -2.27 -9.06 1.11
CA GLU A 70 -2.08 -7.75 1.72
C GLU A 70 -1.09 -7.88 2.88
N VAL A 71 -0.05 -7.05 2.89
CA VAL A 71 1.01 -7.07 3.91
C VAL A 71 1.13 -5.70 4.56
N LYS A 72 1.17 -5.69 5.89
CA LYS A 72 1.41 -4.52 6.73
C LYS A 72 2.76 -4.68 7.45
N PRO A 73 3.75 -3.80 7.22
CA PRO A 73 4.98 -3.82 7.99
C PRO A 73 4.74 -3.41 9.45
N MET A 74 5.68 -3.72 10.32
CA MET A 74 5.76 -3.17 11.68
C MET A 74 6.10 -1.70 11.62
N GLU A 75 5.53 -0.94 12.55
CA GLU A 75 5.83 0.48 12.76
C GLU A 75 7.33 0.68 13.00
N VAL A 76 7.82 1.88 12.71
CA VAL A 76 9.24 2.21 12.89
C VAL A 76 9.49 2.38 14.39
N ASP A 77 10.48 1.67 14.92
CA ASP A 77 10.85 1.81 16.33
C ASP A 77 11.48 3.19 16.57
N SER A 78 11.17 3.81 17.71
CA SER A 78 11.66 5.15 18.04
C SER A 78 13.19 5.21 18.09
N LEU A 79 13.84 4.10 18.49
CA LEU A 79 15.30 4.00 18.53
C LEU A 79 15.91 4.07 17.11
N ASP A 80 15.35 3.33 16.14
CA ASP A 80 15.82 3.35 14.75
C ASP A 80 15.63 4.74 14.14
N LEU A 81 14.50 5.38 14.47
CA LEU A 81 14.20 6.73 14.04
C LEU A 81 15.21 7.74 14.59
N GLU A 82 15.47 7.70 15.90
CA GLU A 82 16.46 8.56 16.57
C GLU A 82 17.87 8.34 16.00
N MET A 83 18.27 7.09 15.81
CA MET A 83 19.54 6.75 15.19
C MET A 83 19.68 7.31 13.78
N LEU A 84 18.68 7.14 12.91
CA LEU A 84 18.75 7.69 11.55
C LEU A 84 18.78 9.23 11.56
N CYS A 85 17.98 9.86 12.43
CA CYS A 85 18.00 11.31 12.58
C CYS A 85 19.40 11.79 13.01
N GLN A 86 20.01 11.15 14.01
CA GLN A 86 21.34 11.52 14.49
C GLN A 86 22.41 11.34 13.39
N ILE A 87 22.37 10.24 12.63
CA ILE A 87 23.33 10.02 11.56
C ILE A 87 23.18 11.08 10.45
N ILE A 88 21.94 11.41 10.07
CA ILE A 88 21.69 12.46 9.08
C ILE A 88 22.16 13.82 9.60
N GLN A 89 21.93 14.14 10.88
CA GLN A 89 22.43 15.36 11.51
C GLN A 89 23.96 15.44 11.43
N GLU A 90 24.66 14.44 11.96
CA GLU A 90 26.13 14.40 11.95
C GLU A 90 26.69 14.58 10.53
N LYS A 91 26.11 13.90 9.54
CA LYS A 91 26.56 14.00 8.14
C LYS A 91 26.22 15.31 7.44
N LEU A 92 25.17 16.00 7.85
CA LEU A 92 24.86 17.35 7.34
C LEU A 92 25.84 18.39 7.91
N PHE A 93 26.34 18.20 9.14
CA PHE A 93 27.27 19.11 9.81
C PHE A 93 28.76 18.81 9.55
N ASP A 94 29.12 17.58 9.17
CA ASP A 94 30.51 17.16 8.85
C ASP A 94 31.03 17.62 7.47
N ILE A 95 30.30 18.47 6.75
CA ILE A 95 30.80 19.04 5.49
C ILE A 95 31.95 20.01 5.82
N PRO A 96 33.20 19.78 5.36
CA PRO A 96 34.30 20.68 5.64
C PRO A 96 33.98 22.05 5.06
N SER A 97 33.75 22.98 5.97
CA SER A 97 33.56 24.39 5.72
C SER A 97 34.86 24.99 5.17
N HIS A 98 34.97 25.05 3.84
CA HIS A 98 35.71 26.18 3.26
C HIS A 98 34.96 27.46 3.68
N PRO A 99 35.68 28.50 4.12
CA PRO A 99 35.12 29.59 4.93
C PRO A 99 34.10 30.37 4.11
N ARG A 100 32.81 30.07 4.30
CA ARG A 100 31.70 30.80 3.70
C ARG A 100 31.15 31.79 4.70
N SER A 101 31.89 32.88 4.88
CA SER A 101 31.42 34.13 5.49
C SER A 101 30.43 34.90 4.58
N SER A 102 29.59 34.23 3.78
CA SER A 102 28.82 34.92 2.73
C SER A 102 27.46 34.31 2.37
N ILE A 103 26.93 33.33 3.10
CA ILE A 103 25.56 32.83 2.89
C ILE A 103 24.64 33.09 4.10
N LEU A 104 25.19 33.53 5.23
CA LEU A 104 24.42 33.83 6.44
C LEU A 104 23.75 35.21 6.46
N ASN A 105 23.87 36.02 5.41
CA ASN A 105 23.24 37.35 5.37
C ASN A 105 21.81 37.35 4.79
N ASP A 106 21.34 36.26 4.18
CA ASP A 106 19.98 36.22 3.59
C ASP A 106 18.97 35.39 4.40
N LEU A 107 19.36 34.93 5.60
CA LEU A 107 18.50 34.17 6.53
C LEU A 107 18.15 34.96 7.79
N GLU A 108 18.07 36.30 7.68
CA GLU A 108 17.60 37.16 8.76
C GLU A 108 16.11 37.56 8.63
N VAL A 109 15.32 36.81 7.85
CA VAL A 109 13.88 37.02 7.75
C VAL A 109 13.17 35.75 8.21
N CYS A 110 12.46 35.89 9.34
CA CYS A 110 11.51 34.95 9.96
C CYS A 110 11.95 34.16 11.22
N ILE A 111 12.84 34.68 12.07
CA ILE A 111 12.78 34.35 13.51
C ILE A 111 12.82 35.65 14.32
N GLY A 112 11.63 36.11 14.73
CA GLY A 112 11.51 37.07 15.81
C GLY A 112 11.78 36.37 17.14
N GLY A 113 12.74 36.87 17.90
CA GLY A 113 12.93 36.50 19.31
C GLY A 113 14.32 35.95 19.64
N ILE A 114 15.25 36.86 19.91
CA ILE A 114 16.33 36.78 20.90
C ILE A 114 16.18 35.63 21.90
N ASP A 115 17.09 34.65 21.82
CA ASP A 115 18.13 34.45 22.84
C ASP A 115 19.26 33.58 22.25
N SER A 116 20.48 33.90 22.65
CA SER A 116 21.73 33.25 22.28
C SER A 116 21.68 31.72 22.42
N ILE A 117 21.60 31.00 21.29
CA ILE A 117 21.78 29.55 21.24
C ILE A 117 23.27 29.27 21.06
N THR A 118 23.93 28.84 22.14
CA THR A 118 25.15 28.04 22.03
C THR A 118 24.84 26.84 21.14
N SER A 119 25.68 26.60 20.15
CA SER A 119 25.62 25.52 19.16
C SER A 119 25.75 24.13 19.79
N GLU A 120 24.84 23.74 20.67
CA GLU A 120 24.73 22.41 21.26
C GLU A 120 23.24 22.16 21.52
N ASN A 121 22.64 21.24 20.76
CA ASN A 121 21.25 20.74 20.87
C ASN A 121 20.16 21.50 20.10
N ALA A 122 20.32 21.70 18.78
CA ALA A 122 19.14 21.79 17.93
C ALA A 122 18.40 20.44 18.00
N SER A 123 17.20 20.40 18.57
CA SER A 123 16.43 19.16 18.64
C SER A 123 16.11 18.68 17.21
N ALA A 124 16.06 17.36 16.97
CA ALA A 124 15.78 16.83 15.63
C ALA A 124 14.46 17.37 15.03
N GLY A 125 13.51 17.83 15.86
CA GLY A 125 12.27 18.46 15.44
C GLY A 125 12.44 19.85 14.79
N GLU A 126 13.57 20.53 14.98
CA GLU A 126 13.80 21.89 14.45
C GLU A 126 14.46 21.89 13.06
N ILE A 127 14.97 20.75 12.62
CA ILE A 127 15.69 20.65 11.34
C ILE A 127 14.69 20.38 10.22
N SER A 128 14.49 21.38 9.35
CA SER A 128 13.73 21.23 8.11
C SER A 128 14.67 20.97 6.93
N LEU A 129 14.45 19.88 6.22
CA LEU A 129 15.24 19.46 5.07
C LEU A 129 14.69 20.10 3.80
N SER A 130 15.50 20.96 3.18
CA SER A 130 15.22 21.48 1.83
C SER A 130 15.38 20.39 0.76
N GLU A 131 14.78 20.60 -0.41
CA GLU A 131 14.89 19.69 -1.57
C GLU A 131 16.34 19.27 -1.87
N GLY A 132 17.27 20.23 -1.88
CA GLY A 132 18.69 19.96 -2.13
C GLY A 132 19.37 19.13 -1.05
N MET A 133 18.91 19.21 0.21
CA MET A 133 19.39 18.35 1.31
C MET A 133 18.87 16.93 1.14
N ILE A 134 17.58 16.78 0.83
CA ILE A 134 16.92 15.48 0.64
C ILE A 134 17.62 14.71 -0.50
N VAL A 135 17.93 15.35 -1.63
CA VAL A 135 18.65 14.70 -2.76
C VAL A 135 20.05 14.23 -2.34
N ARG A 136 20.78 15.01 -1.53
CA ARG A 136 22.09 14.60 -1.02
C ARG A 136 21.99 13.42 -0.06
N ILE A 137 20.99 13.43 0.82
CA ILE A 137 20.74 12.31 1.75
C ILE A 137 20.39 11.04 0.96
N GLY A 138 19.55 11.14 -0.07
CA GLY A 138 19.21 10.01 -0.95
C GLY A 138 20.41 9.39 -1.65
N ARG A 139 21.35 10.23 -2.11
CA ARG A 139 22.63 9.77 -2.68
C ARG A 139 23.48 9.04 -1.65
N TRP A 140 23.57 9.58 -0.44
CA TRP A 140 24.37 9.01 0.64
C TRP A 140 23.80 7.67 1.13
N LEU A 141 22.47 7.58 1.25
CA LEU A 141 21.76 6.35 1.61
C LEU A 141 21.64 5.35 0.44
N GLY A 142 22.20 5.65 -0.73
CA GLY A 142 22.33 4.71 -1.85
C GLY A 142 21.06 4.50 -2.68
N ASN A 143 20.04 5.36 -2.56
CA ASN A 143 18.82 5.26 -3.35
C ASN A 143 18.33 6.65 -3.80
N GLU A 144 19.00 7.20 -4.81
CA GLU A 144 18.66 8.50 -5.38
C GLU A 144 17.26 8.52 -6.02
N GLU A 145 16.86 7.43 -6.67
CA GLU A 145 15.58 7.34 -7.38
C GLU A 145 14.38 7.45 -6.44
N ARG A 146 14.49 6.91 -5.22
CA ARG A 146 13.47 7.06 -4.16
C ARG A 146 13.23 8.53 -3.81
N VAL A 147 14.31 9.32 -3.69
CA VAL A 147 14.20 10.75 -3.39
C VAL A 147 13.75 11.56 -4.60
N LYS A 148 14.25 11.23 -5.80
CA LYS A 148 13.82 11.90 -7.03
C LYS A 148 12.32 11.73 -7.25
N ALA A 149 11.75 10.56 -6.92
CA ALA A 149 10.31 10.33 -6.96
C ALA A 149 9.54 11.25 -5.98
N LEU A 150 10.07 11.44 -4.76
CA LEU A 150 9.51 12.36 -3.76
C LEU A 150 9.55 13.82 -4.25
N VAL A 151 10.70 14.25 -4.79
CA VAL A 151 10.93 15.63 -5.23
C VAL A 151 10.16 15.97 -6.51
N SER A 152 10.08 15.02 -7.45
CA SER A 152 9.42 15.23 -8.74
C SER A 152 7.91 15.01 -8.68
N GLY A 153 7.38 14.49 -7.57
CA GLY A 153 5.95 14.19 -7.41
C GLY A 153 5.44 13.07 -8.33
N ASN A 154 6.27 12.07 -8.65
CA ASN A 154 5.84 10.95 -9.50
C ASN A 154 5.02 9.95 -8.68
N ASN A 155 3.74 9.79 -9.05
CA ASN A 155 2.72 9.07 -8.27
C ASN A 155 2.93 7.53 -8.15
N GLU A 156 3.65 6.90 -9.07
CA GLU A 156 3.65 5.42 -9.14
C GLU A 156 4.47 4.73 -8.03
N SER A 157 5.43 5.42 -7.39
CA SER A 157 6.31 4.82 -6.37
C SER A 157 6.24 5.49 -4.99
N CYS A 158 5.60 6.66 -4.88
CA CYS A 158 5.58 7.45 -3.65
C CYS A 158 4.55 6.92 -2.63
N GLY A 159 3.43 6.37 -3.09
CA GLY A 159 2.29 5.99 -2.23
C GLY A 159 1.67 7.21 -1.54
N ALA A 160 0.52 7.04 -0.88
CA ALA A 160 -0.24 8.16 -0.29
C ALA A 160 0.58 9.01 0.70
N PHE A 161 1.42 8.38 1.52
CA PHE A 161 2.26 9.10 2.48
C PHE A 161 3.39 9.90 1.80
N GLY A 162 3.93 9.40 0.68
CA GLY A 162 4.94 10.12 -0.08
C GLY A 162 4.38 11.31 -0.85
N GLU A 163 3.15 11.22 -1.36
CA GLU A 163 2.44 12.35 -1.99
C GLU A 163 2.20 13.50 -0.99
N GLN A 164 1.84 13.19 0.25
CA GLN A 164 1.68 14.20 1.29
C GLN A 164 2.99 14.96 1.58
N LEU A 165 4.11 14.24 1.55
CA LEU A 165 5.42 14.83 1.78
C LEU A 165 5.93 15.65 0.59
N SER A 166 5.65 15.23 -0.64
CA SER A 166 5.97 16.04 -1.82
C SER A 166 5.15 17.33 -1.84
N GLU A 167 3.86 17.27 -1.50
CA GLU A 167 3.02 18.46 -1.33
C GLU A 167 3.52 19.39 -0.22
N GLN A 168 3.93 18.83 0.91
CA GLN A 168 4.51 19.59 2.02
C GLN A 168 5.83 20.26 1.61
N LEU A 169 6.70 19.56 0.88
CA LEU A 169 7.94 20.12 0.37
C LEU A 169 7.70 21.31 -0.57
N VAL A 170 6.68 21.21 -1.43
CA VAL A 170 6.29 22.30 -2.34
C VAL A 170 5.67 23.49 -1.58
N ARG A 171 4.85 23.22 -0.56
CA ARG A 171 4.14 24.27 0.19
C ARG A 171 5.03 25.00 1.20
N ASP A 172 5.79 24.25 1.98
CA ASP A 172 6.52 24.74 3.15
C ASP A 172 8.03 24.91 2.87
N GLY A 173 8.51 24.49 1.70
CA GLY A 173 9.91 24.62 1.26
C GLY A 173 10.87 23.64 1.94
N GLY A 174 10.37 22.74 2.80
CA GLY A 174 11.15 21.71 3.47
C GLY A 174 10.29 20.71 4.24
N ILE A 175 10.90 19.57 4.57
CA ILE A 175 10.27 18.50 5.36
C ILE A 175 11.05 18.35 6.68
N PRO A 176 10.38 18.32 7.85
CA PRO A 176 11.04 18.03 9.12
C PRO A 176 11.81 16.71 9.09
N LEU A 177 13.03 16.71 9.61
CA LEU A 177 13.92 15.55 9.61
C LEU A 177 13.27 14.28 10.19
N PRO A 178 12.52 14.30 11.32
CA PRO A 178 11.90 13.09 11.85
C PRO A 178 10.87 12.48 10.90
N ILE A 179 10.10 13.33 10.22
CA ILE A 179 9.09 12.89 9.26
C ILE A 179 9.75 12.26 8.02
N PHE A 180 10.83 12.88 7.53
CA PHE A 180 11.61 12.32 6.43
C PHE A 180 12.24 10.97 6.82
N SER A 181 12.83 10.87 8.02
CA SER A 181 13.46 9.65 8.51
C SER A 181 12.44 8.51 8.68
N GLU A 182 11.26 8.81 9.21
CA GLU A 182 10.17 7.83 9.34
C GLU A 182 9.72 7.32 7.96
N TRP A 183 9.52 8.23 7.01
CA TRP A 183 9.19 7.87 5.63
C TRP A 183 10.29 7.01 4.99
N TRP A 184 11.56 7.37 5.20
CA TRP A 184 12.70 6.65 4.64
C TRP A 184 12.74 5.20 5.15
N LEU A 185 12.68 5.02 6.46
CA LEU A 185 12.70 3.71 7.12
C LEU A 185 11.50 2.86 6.70
N THR A 186 10.32 3.48 6.62
CA THR A 186 9.10 2.81 6.15
C THR A 186 9.26 2.32 4.71
N LYS A 187 9.81 3.15 3.81
CA LYS A 187 10.08 2.76 2.42
C LYS A 187 11.13 1.67 2.31
N GLU A 188 12.10 1.63 3.20
CA GLU A 188 13.09 0.57 3.25
C GLU A 188 12.47 -0.77 3.64
N LYS A 189 11.62 -0.81 4.69
CA LYS A 189 10.85 -2.00 5.05
C LYS A 189 10.00 -2.51 3.89
N PHE A 190 9.29 -1.62 3.19
CA PHE A 190 8.51 -2.01 2.02
C PHE A 190 9.37 -2.58 0.89
N ALA A 191 10.56 -2.03 0.63
CA ALA A 191 11.46 -2.54 -0.39
C ALA A 191 12.00 -3.95 -0.05
N VAL A 192 12.29 -4.22 1.22
CA VAL A 192 12.68 -5.56 1.69
C VAL A 192 11.54 -6.56 1.47
N ILE A 193 10.31 -6.19 1.85
CA ILE A 193 9.13 -7.03 1.64
C ILE A 193 8.89 -7.27 0.15
N ASP A 194 8.95 -6.24 -0.69
CA ASP A 194 8.74 -6.38 -2.14
C ASP A 194 9.79 -7.32 -2.77
N SER A 195 11.08 -7.16 -2.41
CA SER A 195 12.13 -8.07 -2.85
C SER A 195 11.90 -9.51 -2.40
N PHE A 196 11.40 -9.71 -1.17
CA PHE A 196 11.04 -11.04 -0.68
C PHE A 196 9.87 -11.65 -1.45
N ILE A 197 8.82 -10.86 -1.74
CA ILE A 197 7.65 -11.34 -2.48
C ILE A 197 8.02 -11.69 -3.92
N GLN A 198 8.78 -10.83 -4.60
CA GLN A 198 9.23 -11.07 -5.98
C GLN A 198 10.15 -12.30 -6.09
N SER A 199 11.01 -12.53 -5.08
CA SER A 199 11.89 -13.70 -5.06
C SER A 199 11.16 -15.00 -4.64
N SER A 200 10.20 -14.91 -3.73
CA SER A 200 9.45 -16.08 -3.23
C SER A 200 8.33 -16.53 -4.16
N PHE A 201 7.71 -15.59 -4.88
CA PHE A 201 6.54 -15.84 -5.72
C PHE A 201 6.74 -15.23 -7.12
N PRO A 202 7.43 -15.96 -8.03
CA PRO A 202 7.63 -15.50 -9.40
C PRO A 202 6.29 -15.23 -10.10
N GLY A 203 6.10 -14.01 -10.62
CA GLY A 203 4.83 -13.58 -11.23
C GLY A 203 3.89 -12.86 -10.27
N ALA A 204 4.30 -12.57 -9.03
CA ALA A 204 3.60 -11.65 -8.16
C ALA A 204 3.55 -10.24 -8.78
N MET A 205 2.34 -9.69 -8.91
CA MET A 205 2.12 -8.35 -9.41
C MET A 205 1.78 -7.41 -8.26
N TYR A 206 2.47 -6.26 -8.18
CA TYR A 206 2.08 -5.19 -7.30
C TYR A 206 0.74 -4.58 -7.75
N GLN A 207 -0.19 -4.37 -6.81
CA GLN A 207 -1.52 -3.83 -7.12
C GLN A 207 -1.70 -2.42 -6.58
N SER A 208 -1.41 -2.18 -5.31
CA SER A 208 -1.59 -0.87 -4.68
C SER A 208 -0.89 -0.78 -3.32
N CYS A 209 -0.60 0.44 -2.88
CA CYS A 209 -0.14 0.76 -1.54
C CYS A 209 -1.03 1.87 -0.98
N ASN A 210 -1.63 1.66 0.19
CA ASN A 210 -2.47 2.67 0.87
C ASN A 210 -1.68 3.43 1.95
N GLY A 211 -0.35 3.36 1.92
CA GLY A 211 0.57 3.96 2.87
C GLY A 211 0.90 3.07 4.08
N LEU A 212 -0.08 2.30 4.56
CA LEU A 212 0.10 1.42 5.73
C LEU A 212 0.26 -0.05 5.34
N SER A 213 -0.34 -0.48 4.24
CA SER A 213 -0.23 -1.82 3.70
C SER A 213 0.02 -1.79 2.19
N VAL A 214 0.61 -2.87 1.70
CA VAL A 214 0.81 -3.12 0.28
C VAL A 214 0.04 -4.37 -0.13
N LYS A 215 -0.62 -4.27 -1.29
CA LYS A 215 -1.40 -5.35 -1.91
C LYS A 215 -0.67 -5.90 -3.11
N TYR A 216 -0.58 -7.23 -3.15
CA TYR A 216 -0.01 -8.02 -4.23
C TYR A 216 -1.03 -9.01 -4.75
N GLN A 217 -0.99 -9.22 -6.06
CA GLN A 217 -1.69 -10.29 -6.74
C GLN A 217 -0.70 -11.40 -7.04
N LEU A 218 -0.86 -12.56 -6.39
CA LEU A 218 0.00 -13.73 -6.57
C LEU A 218 -0.63 -14.69 -7.57
N PRO A 219 0.18 -15.38 -8.39
CA PRO A 219 -0.33 -16.42 -9.27
C PRO A 219 -0.93 -17.57 -8.44
N TYR A 220 -2.07 -18.11 -8.89
CA TYR A 220 -2.69 -19.28 -8.27
C TYR A 220 -2.79 -20.41 -9.30
N GLY A 221 -2.22 -21.56 -8.98
CA GLY A 221 -2.13 -22.71 -9.88
C GLY A 221 -1.86 -24.01 -9.12
N GLU A 222 -1.62 -25.10 -9.84
CA GLU A 222 -1.38 -26.43 -9.24
C GLU A 222 -0.11 -26.46 -8.36
N ASP A 223 0.87 -25.60 -8.65
CA ASP A 223 2.16 -25.57 -7.95
C ASP A 223 2.19 -24.63 -6.72
N LEU A 224 1.15 -23.81 -6.51
CA LEU A 224 1.13 -22.82 -5.43
C LEU A 224 -0.24 -22.76 -4.75
N SER A 225 -0.36 -23.43 -3.60
CA SER A 225 -1.57 -23.38 -2.78
C SER A 225 -1.56 -22.21 -1.80
N LEU A 226 -2.75 -21.84 -1.30
CA LEU A 226 -2.90 -20.84 -0.24
C LEU A 226 -2.08 -21.23 1.01
N ALA A 227 -2.05 -22.52 1.36
CA ALA A 227 -1.32 -23.02 2.52
C ALA A 227 0.19 -22.86 2.36
N ASP A 228 0.71 -23.02 1.14
CA ASP A 228 2.14 -22.84 0.85
C ASP A 228 2.53 -21.38 1.00
N VAL A 229 1.75 -20.46 0.41
CA VAL A 229 1.97 -19.02 0.54
C VAL A 229 1.91 -18.59 2.00
N PHE A 230 0.88 -19.02 2.73
CA PHE A 230 0.75 -18.75 4.17
C PHE A 230 1.97 -19.26 4.94
N GLY A 231 2.38 -20.51 4.70
CA GLY A 231 3.53 -21.11 5.37
C GLY A 231 4.85 -20.37 5.05
N HIS A 232 5.03 -19.89 3.82
CA HIS A 232 6.19 -19.10 3.43
C HIS A 232 6.25 -17.74 4.12
N ILE A 233 5.13 -17.03 4.20
CA ILE A 233 5.06 -15.73 4.86
C ILE A 233 5.25 -15.89 6.37
N GLU A 234 4.56 -16.84 7.01
CA GLU A 234 4.64 -17.02 8.46
C GLU A 234 6.06 -17.38 8.92
N ARG A 235 6.79 -18.19 8.13
CA ARG A 235 8.19 -18.54 8.43
C ARG A 235 9.14 -17.33 8.43
N ASN A 236 8.87 -16.32 7.59
CA ASN A 236 9.74 -15.16 7.41
C ASN A 236 9.17 -13.88 8.06
N ARG A 237 8.00 -13.96 8.70
CA ARG A 237 7.25 -12.81 9.21
C ARG A 237 8.07 -11.90 10.12
N ASN A 238 8.78 -12.50 11.08
CA ASN A 238 9.57 -11.75 12.07
C ASN A 238 10.80 -11.10 11.43
N GLU A 239 11.47 -11.81 10.52
CA GLU A 239 12.68 -11.32 9.83
C GLU A 239 12.36 -10.18 8.86
N LEU A 240 11.23 -10.27 8.15
CA LEU A 240 10.75 -9.23 7.23
C LEU A 240 10.11 -8.04 7.94
N GLY A 241 9.93 -8.12 9.25
CA GLY A 241 9.28 -7.07 10.02
C GLY A 241 7.80 -6.89 9.69
N ILE A 242 7.04 -7.97 9.47
CA ILE A 242 5.61 -7.91 9.10
C ILE A 242 4.73 -7.95 10.36
N SER A 243 3.93 -6.90 10.58
CA SER A 243 2.99 -6.82 11.70
C SER A 243 1.74 -7.65 11.45
N GLU A 244 1.16 -7.54 10.26
CA GLU A 244 -0.09 -8.19 9.87
C GLU A 244 -0.06 -8.54 8.39
N TYR A 245 -0.73 -9.63 8.01
CA TYR A 245 -1.01 -9.92 6.62
C TYR A 245 -2.37 -10.59 6.47
N SER A 246 -2.95 -10.45 5.29
CA SER A 246 -4.18 -11.11 4.87
C SER A 246 -3.94 -11.80 3.55
N LEU A 247 -4.32 -13.07 3.48
CA LEU A 247 -4.26 -13.86 2.26
C LEU A 247 -5.67 -14.34 1.92
N SER A 248 -6.16 -13.99 0.74
CA SER A 248 -7.47 -14.39 0.29
C SER A 248 -7.45 -14.85 -1.16
N GLN A 249 -8.33 -15.78 -1.50
CA GLN A 249 -8.58 -16.12 -2.90
C GLN A 249 -9.54 -15.09 -3.49
N SER A 250 -9.33 -14.72 -4.75
CA SER A 250 -10.22 -13.81 -5.48
C SER A 250 -11.69 -14.21 -5.30
N THR A 251 -12.51 -13.25 -4.91
CA THR A 251 -13.95 -13.47 -4.72
C THR A 251 -14.72 -13.25 -6.03
N LEU A 252 -15.99 -13.66 -6.08
CA LEU A 252 -16.84 -13.28 -7.22
C LEU A 252 -17.01 -11.76 -7.32
N GLU A 253 -16.91 -11.06 -6.19
CA GLU A 253 -16.94 -9.59 -6.13
C GLU A 253 -15.68 -8.98 -6.73
N THR A 254 -14.50 -9.53 -6.43
CA THR A 254 -13.25 -9.16 -7.11
C THR A 254 -13.37 -9.37 -8.63
N ILE A 255 -13.84 -10.55 -9.05
CA ILE A 255 -14.00 -10.88 -10.49
C ILE A 255 -14.96 -9.89 -11.16
N PHE A 256 -16.07 -9.55 -10.49
CA PHE A 256 -17.02 -8.56 -10.98
C PHE A 256 -16.39 -7.17 -11.11
N ASN A 257 -15.70 -6.71 -10.06
CA ASN A 257 -15.04 -5.41 -10.05
C ASN A 257 -13.95 -5.31 -11.12
N HIS A 258 -13.21 -6.40 -11.37
CA HIS A 258 -12.24 -6.49 -12.46
C HIS A 258 -12.90 -6.29 -13.83
N PHE A 259 -14.06 -6.92 -14.08
CA PHE A 259 -14.81 -6.68 -15.32
C PHE A 259 -15.38 -5.27 -15.40
N ALA A 260 -15.80 -4.68 -14.28
CA ALA A 260 -16.36 -3.33 -14.24
C ALA A 260 -15.29 -2.25 -14.48
N ALA A 261 -14.07 -2.45 -13.98
CA ALA A 261 -12.93 -1.57 -14.21
C ALA A 261 -12.41 -1.64 -15.65
N ASN A 262 -12.59 -2.77 -16.33
CA ASN A 262 -12.19 -3.02 -17.72
C ASN A 262 -13.41 -3.30 -18.62
N PRO A 263 -14.22 -2.27 -18.94
CA PRO A 263 -15.55 -2.41 -19.57
C PRO A 263 -15.55 -3.02 -20.98
#